data_AF-A0A4U3B0W0-F1
#
_entry.id   AF-A0A4U3B0W0-F1
#
_cell.length_a   1.000
_cell.length_b   1.000
_cell.length_c   1.000
_cell.angle_alpha   90.00
_cell.angle_beta   90.00
_cell.angle_gamma   90.00
#
_symmetry.space_group_name_H-M   'P 1'
#
loop_
_entity.id
_entity.type
_entity.pdbx_description
1 polymer ?
#
loop_
_entity_poly.entity_id
_entity_poly.type
_entity_poly.pdbx_seq_one_letter_code
_entity_poly.pdbx_strand_id
1 'polypeptide(L)' 'MATTRQDAWTDDEDLLLAEVVLRHIQEGGTQLSAFKEVGRHLSRTPAACGFRWNSYVRKQYKERIEE' A
#
# COMPACT_ATOMS: atom_id res chain seq x y z
N MET A 1 -7.04 -13.91 25.88
CA MET A 1 -7.67 -12.90 24.99
C MET A 1 -6.84 -12.84 23.72
N ALA A 2 -7.32 -13.44 22.63
CA ALA A 2 -6.71 -13.21 21.33
C ALA A 2 -7.04 -11.75 20.96
N THR A 3 -6.03 -10.87 20.98
CA THR A 3 -6.14 -9.54 20.39
C THR A 3 -6.29 -9.74 18.89
N THR A 4 -7.53 -9.91 18.43
CA THR A 4 -7.87 -9.89 17.02
C THR A 4 -7.44 -8.52 16.51
N ARG A 5 -6.26 -8.45 15.90
CA ARG A 5 -5.85 -7.26 15.15
C ARG A 5 -6.92 -7.09 14.08
N GLN A 6 -7.83 -6.15 14.32
CA GLN A 6 -8.55 -5.51 13.25
C GLN A 6 -7.48 -4.71 12.53
N ASP A 7 -6.85 -5.29 11.49
CA ASP A 7 -6.05 -4.53 10.54
C ASP A 7 -7.04 -3.61 9.81
N ALA A 8 -7.38 -2.49 10.45
CA ALA A 8 -8.42 -1.54 10.07
C ALA A 8 -7.98 -0.73 8.85
N TRP A 9 -7.72 -1.42 7.74
CA TRP A 9 -7.56 -0.80 6.44
C TRP A 9 -8.93 -0.67 5.79
N THR A 10 -9.24 0.53 5.34
CA THR A 10 -10.43 0.82 4.54
C THR A 10 -10.14 0.71 3.05
N ASP A 11 -11.17 0.55 2.23
CA ASP A 11 -11.02 0.54 0.77
C ASP A 11 -10.40 1.85 0.24
N ASP A 12 -10.71 3.01 0.83
CA ASP A 12 -10.10 4.29 0.49
C ASP A 12 -8.58 4.32 0.78
N GLU A 13 -8.16 3.74 1.90
CA GLU A 13 -6.74 3.63 2.24
C GLU A 13 -6.00 2.68 1.29
N ASP A 14 -6.65 1.60 0.87
CA ASP A 14 -6.10 0.67 -0.12
C ASP A 14 -6.01 1.31 -1.51
N LEU A 15 -7.01 2.09 -1.90
CA LEU A 15 -7.02 2.86 -3.15
C LEU A 15 -5.86 3.85 -3.18
N LEU A 16 -5.67 4.63 -2.11
CA LEU A 16 -4.56 5.58 -2.00
C LEU A 16 -3.21 4.85 -2.05
N LEU A 17 -3.09 3.73 -1.34
CA LEU A 17 -1.88 2.90 -1.37
C LEU A 17 -1.57 2.41 -2.78
N ALA A 18 -2.59 1.96 -3.52
CA ALA A 18 -2.43 1.49 -4.89
C ALA A 18 -2.04 2.61 -5.85
N GLU A 19 -2.75 3.74 -5.81
CA GLU A 19 -2.49 4.88 -6.69
C GLU A 19 -1.05 5.39 -6.55
N VAL A 20 -0.61 5.62 -5.31
CA VAL A 20 0.74 6.15 -5.05
C VAL A 20 1.80 5.12 -5.45
N VAL A 21 1.61 3.83 -5.14
CA VAL A 21 2.60 2.80 -5.50
C VAL A 21 2.70 2.64 -7.02
N LEU A 22 1.57 2.59 -7.74
CA LEU A 22 1.54 2.49 -9.19
C LEU A 22 2.17 3.72 -9.86
N ARG A 23 1.89 4.92 -9.36
CA ARG A 23 2.53 6.16 -9.85
C ARG A 23 4.05 6.09 -9.69
N HIS A 24 4.55 5.71 -8.51
CA HIS A 24 6.00 5.55 -8.30
C HIS A 24 6.59 4.49 -9.24
N ILE A 25 5.89 3.39 -9.54
CA ILE A 25 6.38 2.39 -10.51
C ILE A 25 6.48 3.00 -11.92
N GLN A 26 5.44 3.71 -12.38
CA GLN A 26 5.41 4.35 -13.71
C GLN A 26 6.47 5.44 -13.87
N GLU A 27 6.76 6.18 -12.81
CA GLU A 27 7.76 7.25 -12.80
C GLU A 27 9.20 6.75 -12.56
N GLY A 28 9.40 5.43 -12.42
CA GLY A 28 10.72 4.84 -12.14
C GLY A 28 11.21 5.03 -10.69
N GLY A 29 10.32 5.43 -9.80
CA GLY A 29 10.52 5.46 -8.35
C GLY A 29 10.49 4.08 -7.70
N THR A 30 10.63 4.06 -6.37
CA THR A 30 10.67 2.81 -5.59
C THR A 30 9.42 2.62 -4.75
N GLN A 31 8.97 1.38 -4.59
CA GLN A 31 7.85 1.05 -3.70
C GLN A 31 8.10 1.53 -2.25
N LEU A 32 9.35 1.51 -1.78
CA LEU A 32 9.71 2.05 -0.47
C LEU A 32 9.43 3.56 -0.35
N SER A 33 9.63 4.33 -1.43
CA SER A 33 9.31 5.76 -1.47
C SER A 33 7.81 5.98 -1.44
N ALA A 34 7.05 5.20 -2.22
CA ALA A 34 5.59 5.19 -2.16
C ALA A 34 5.06 4.85 -0.75
N PHE A 35 5.60 3.81 -0.09
CA PHE A 35 5.18 3.44 1.26
C PHE A 35 5.48 4.52 2.30
N LYS A 36 6.59 5.25 2.15
CA LYS A 36 6.90 6.41 3.01
C LYS A 36 5.91 7.55 2.80
N GLU A 37 5.52 7.79 1.55
CA GLU A 37 4.55 8.82 1.20
C GLU A 37 3.16 8.47 1.76
N VAL A 38 2.62 7.30 1.42
CA VAL A 38 1.31 6.82 1.93
C VAL A 38 1.29 6.76 3.45
N GLY A 39 2.40 6.31 4.07
CA GLY A 39 2.54 6.28 5.51
C GLY A 39 2.38 7.65 6.17
N ARG A 40 2.88 8.72 5.55
CA ARG A 40 2.66 10.10 6.03
C ARG A 40 1.21 10.53 5.89
N HIS A 41 0.56 10.19 4.78
CA HIS A 41 -0.85 10.55 4.54
C HIS A 41 -1.81 9.85 5.50
N LEU A 42 -1.59 8.57 5.78
CA LEU A 42 -2.48 7.74 6.60
C LEU A 42 -2.06 7.65 8.07
N SER A 43 -1.00 8.36 8.47
CA SER A 43 -0.38 8.19 9.80
C SER A 43 0.00 6.73 10.11
N ARG A 44 0.51 6.01 9.11
CA ARG A 44 0.95 4.60 9.19
C ARG A 44 2.45 4.49 8.97
N THR A 45 3.05 3.40 9.47
CA THR A 45 4.47 3.14 9.19
C THR A 45 4.66 2.67 7.74
N PRO A 46 5.82 2.95 7.11
CA PRO A 46 6.13 2.41 5.78
C PRO A 46 6.09 0.88 5.77
N ALA A 47 6.47 0.23 6.88
CA ALA A 47 6.39 -1.21 7.04
C ALA A 47 4.95 -1.73 7.01
N ALA A 48 4.01 -1.04 7.67
CA ALA A 48 2.59 -1.40 7.61
C ALA A 48 2.01 -1.25 6.20
N CYS A 49 2.37 -0.17 5.49
CA CYS A 49 1.97 0.05 4.10
C CYS A 49 2.51 -1.05 3.18
N GLY A 50 3.80 -1.40 3.32
CA GLY A 50 4.41 -2.49 2.55
C GLY A 50 3.78 -3.85 2.85
N PHE A 51 3.45 -4.13 4.12
CA PHE A 51 2.74 -5.35 4.48
C PHE A 51 1.35 -5.41 3.84
N ARG A 52 0.56 -4.33 3.91
CA ARG A 52 -0.78 -4.28 3.29
C ARG A 52 -0.71 -4.42 1.78
N TRP A 53 0.23 -3.72 1.15
CA TRP A 53 0.48 -3.82 -0.29
C TRP A 53 0.78 -5.26 -0.70
N ASN A 54 1.78 -5.89 -0.08
CA ASN A 54 2.22 -7.24 -0.48
C ASN A 54 1.22 -8.34 -0.12
N SER A 55 0.48 -8.20 0.97
CA SER A 55 -0.44 -9.25 1.45
C SER A 55 -1.82 -9.20 0.78
N TYR A 56 -2.29 -8.02 0.37
CA TYR A 56 -3.66 -7.80 -0.10
C TYR A 56 -3.73 -6.98 -1.40
N VAL A 57 -3.32 -5.70 -1.37
CA VAL A 57 -3.61 -4.74 -2.45
C VAL A 57 -2.92 -5.12 -3.75
N ARG A 58 -1.63 -5.51 -3.74
CA ARG A 58 -0.87 -5.89 -4.94
C ARG A 58 -1.56 -7.01 -5.74
N LYS A 59 -2.28 -7.91 -5.07
CA LYS A 59 -2.99 -9.01 -5.73
C LYS A 59 -4.17 -8.53 -6.57
N GLN A 60 -4.80 -7.43 -6.16
CA GLN A 60 -5.93 -6.81 -6.87
C GLN A 60 -5.46 -6.02 -8.10
N TYR A 61 -4.24 -5.48 -8.06
CA TYR A 61 -3.68 -4.64 -9.12
C TYR A 61 -2.58 -5.34 -9.93
N LYS A 62 -2.54 -6.68 -9.90
CA LYS A 62 -1.48 -7.46 -10.55
C LYS A 62 -1.37 -7.15 -12.05
N GLU A 63 -2.51 -7.10 -12.74
CA GLU A 63 -2.58 -6.79 -14.18
C GLU A 63 -2.01 -5.40 -14.49
N ARG A 64 -2.24 -4.40 -13.63
CA ARG A 64 -1.74 -3.02 -13.80
C ARG A 64 -0.24 -2.84 -13.54
N ILE A 65 0.41 -3.83 -12.92
CA ILE A 65 1.85 -3.81 -12.60
C ILE A 65 2.66 -4.54 -13.68
N GLU A 66 2.05 -5.50 -14.36
CA GLU A 66 2.70 -6.36 -15.37
C GLU A 66 2.55 -5.82 -16.81
N GLU A 67 1.87 -4.68 -16.99
CA GLU A 67 1.68 -3.97 -18.28
C GLU A 67 2.83 -3.00 -18.57
#